data_AF-A0A955KTG2-F1
#
_entry.id   AF-A0A955KTG2-F1
#
_cell.length_a   1.000
_cell.length_b   1.000
_cell.length_c   1.000
_cell.angle_alpha   90.00
_cell.angle_beta   90.00
_cell.angle_gamma   90.00
#
_symmetry.space_group_name_H-M   'P 1'
#
loop_
_entity.id
_entity.type
_entity.pdbx_description
1 polymer ?
#
loop_
_entity_poly.entity_id
_entity_poly.type
_entity_poly.pdbx_seq_one_letter_code
_entity_poly.pdbx_strand_id
1 'polypeptide(L)'
;MKLKNEFTVIEEGAQYEVPNYEVVDGVGIEQVFSGQLVSFVRGSKLGDEEVERRVGTLHEHLLAVMIHDLKFKNTLAPSRETALAITKLEEALHWLWQRQVDRLARGVEGTHKK
;
A
#
# COMPACT_ATOMS: atom_id res chain seq x y z
N MET A 1 -23.27 -6.72 -8.83
CA MET A 1 -22.40 -5.62 -8.37
C MET A 1 -20.97 -6.12 -8.38
N LYS A 2 -20.08 -5.53 -9.19
CA LYS A 2 -18.67 -5.92 -9.25
C LYS A 2 -17.88 -5.00 -8.31
N LEU A 3 -17.19 -5.56 -7.33
CA LEU A 3 -16.33 -4.78 -6.43
C LEU A 3 -15.04 -4.39 -7.18
N LYS A 4 -14.48 -3.23 -6.86
CA LYS A 4 -13.23 -2.72 -7.48
C LYS A 4 -12.01 -3.13 -6.67
N ASN A 5 -11.73 -4.44 -6.62
CA ASN A 5 -10.63 -5.03 -5.84
C ASN A 5 -9.75 -6.00 -6.64
N GLU A 6 -9.82 -5.93 -7.98
CA GLU A 6 -9.01 -6.74 -8.89
C GLU A 6 -7.64 -6.06 -9.15
N PHE A 7 -6.59 -6.86 -9.23
CA PHE A 7 -5.23 -6.45 -9.61
C PHE A 7 -4.51 -7.64 -10.26
N THR A 8 -3.45 -7.35 -11.02
CA THR A 8 -2.60 -8.37 -11.64
C THR A 8 -1.33 -8.55 -10.81
N VAL A 9 -0.96 -9.80 -10.54
CA VAL A 9 0.34 -10.14 -9.93
C VAL A 9 1.37 -10.25 -11.05
N ILE A 10 2.39 -9.38 -11.05
CA ILE A 10 3.53 -9.47 -11.97
C ILE A 10 4.62 -10.33 -11.33
N GLU A 11 4.92 -10.09 -10.05
CA GLU A 11 5.86 -10.85 -9.25
C GLU A 11 5.37 -10.91 -7.80
N GLU A 12 5.13 -12.13 -7.29
CA GLU A 12 4.60 -12.31 -5.94
C GLU A 12 5.51 -11.70 -4.87
N GLY A 13 4.91 -10.88 -4.01
CA GLY A 13 5.61 -10.15 -2.95
C GLY A 13 6.51 -9.01 -3.42
N ALA A 14 6.44 -8.60 -4.70
CA ALA A 14 7.31 -7.56 -5.24
C ALA A 14 6.62 -6.59 -6.21
N GLN A 15 5.86 -7.07 -7.20
CA GLN A 15 5.30 -6.21 -8.25
C GLN A 15 3.87 -6.58 -8.60
N TYR A 16 3.02 -5.56 -8.64
CA TYR A 16 1.59 -5.69 -8.93
C TYR A 16 1.16 -4.57 -9.88
N GLU A 17 0.20 -4.84 -10.75
CA GLU A 17 -0.44 -3.82 -11.59
C GLU A 17 -1.89 -3.62 -11.15
N VAL A 18 -2.24 -2.37 -10.86
CA VAL A 18 -3.61 -1.97 -10.52
C VAL A 18 -4.24 -1.22 -11.70
N PRO A 19 -5.55 -1.35 -11.95
CA PRO A 19 -6.20 -0.61 -13.04
C PRO A 19 -6.16 0.91 -12.82
N ASN A 20 -5.96 1.68 -13.90
CA ASN A 20 -6.24 3.10 -13.87
C ASN A 20 -7.71 3.37 -14.20
N TYR A 21 -8.20 4.50 -13.74
CA TYR A 21 -9.55 4.98 -14.02
C TYR A 21 -9.53 6.44 -14.44
N GLU A 22 -10.46 6.81 -15.31
CA GLU A 22 -10.71 8.20 -15.68
C GLU A 22 -12.17 8.58 -15.42
N VAL A 23 -12.43 9.89 -15.34
CA VAL A 23 -13.78 10.42 -15.27
C VAL A 23 -14.23 10.77 -16.68
N VAL A 24 -15.25 10.09 -17.17
CA VAL A 24 -15.85 10.30 -18.48
C VAL A 24 -17.17 11.05 -18.32
N ASP A 25 -17.31 12.18 -19.02
CA ASP A 25 -18.52 13.01 -18.97
C ASP A 25 -19.78 12.22 -19.34
N GLY A 26 -20.81 12.31 -18.51
CA GLY A 26 -22.08 11.60 -18.72
C GLY A 26 -22.05 10.10 -18.40
N VAL A 27 -20.89 9.52 -18.09
CA VAL A 27 -20.74 8.08 -17.78
C VAL A 27 -20.28 7.86 -16.33
N GLY A 28 -19.30 8.64 -15.85
CA GLY A 28 -18.74 8.49 -14.51
C GLY A 28 -17.32 7.91 -14.55
N ILE A 29 -17.00 6.98 -13.65
CA ILE A 29 -15.66 6.43 -13.51
C ILE A 29 -15.50 5.17 -14.36
N GLU A 30 -14.72 5.26 -15.43
CA GLU A 30 -14.43 4.16 -16.36
C GLU A 30 -12.99 3.66 -16.22
N GLN A 31 -12.78 2.37 -16.43
CA GLN A 31 -11.45 1.78 -16.41
C GLN A 31 -10.75 2.04 -17.75
N VAL A 32 -9.51 2.48 -17.71
CA VAL A 32 -8.68 2.63 -18.92
C VAL A 32 -7.76 1.42 -19.10
N PHE A 33 -7.29 1.22 -20.33
CA PHE A 33 -6.47 0.05 -20.67
C PHE A 33 -5.08 0.05 -20.00
N SER A 34 -4.58 1.21 -19.57
CA SER A 34 -3.31 1.29 -18.85
C SER A 34 -3.48 0.98 -17.36
N GLY A 35 -2.56 0.21 -16.78
CA GLY A 35 -2.45 0.04 -15.34
C GLY A 35 -1.39 0.94 -14.72
N GLN A 36 -1.38 0.98 -13.39
CA GLN A 36 -0.34 1.58 -12.57
C GLN A 36 0.45 0.47 -11.88
N LEU A 37 1.77 0.53 -12.01
CA LEU A 37 2.67 -0.40 -11.33
C LEU A 37 2.84 0.00 -9.86
N VAL A 38 2.64 -0.96 -8.96
CA VAL A 38 2.94 -0.87 -7.54
C VAL A 38 4.05 -1.87 -7.22
N SER A 39 5.25 -1.34 -6.96
CA SER A 39 6.43 -2.14 -6.62
C SER A 39 6.77 -2.00 -5.14
N PHE A 40 7.04 -3.11 -4.47
CA PHE A 40 7.52 -3.16 -3.10
C PHE A 40 9.01 -3.47 -3.06
N VAL A 41 9.70 -2.84 -2.10
CA VAL A 41 11.11 -3.13 -1.87
C VAL A 41 11.27 -4.56 -1.34
N ARG A 42 12.27 -5.28 -1.87
CA ARG A 42 12.63 -6.64 -1.44
C ARG A 42 14.14 -6.81 -1.45
N GLY A 43 14.70 -7.48 -0.44
CA GLY A 43 16.11 -7.83 -0.36
C GLY A 43 16.63 -7.94 1.08
N SER A 44 17.70 -8.70 1.28
CA SER A 44 18.43 -8.76 2.56
C SER A 44 19.56 -7.71 2.62
N LYS A 45 19.71 -7.06 3.77
CA LYS A 45 20.85 -6.18 4.07
C LYS A 45 22.17 -6.93 4.17
N LEU A 46 22.13 -8.20 4.60
CA LEU A 46 23.31 -9.00 4.94
C LEU A 46 23.80 -9.87 3.76
N GLY A 47 23.04 -9.96 2.66
CA GLY A 47 23.43 -10.71 1.45
C GLY A 47 23.58 -12.22 1.67
N ASP A 48 23.12 -12.68 2.82
CA ASP A 48 23.12 -14.05 3.33
C ASP A 48 21.95 -14.89 2.77
N GLU A 49 21.14 -14.32 1.88
CA GLU A 49 20.03 -14.99 1.22
C GLU A 49 20.02 -14.70 -0.29
N GLU A 50 19.64 -15.70 -1.09
CA GLU A 50 19.40 -15.57 -2.54
C GLU A 50 18.06 -14.85 -2.84
N VAL A 51 17.87 -13.67 -2.23
CA VAL A 51 16.72 -12.80 -2.51
C VAL A 51 17.15 -11.73 -3.47
N GLU A 52 16.60 -11.77 -4.70
CA GLU A 52 16.85 -10.73 -5.68
C GLU A 52 16.42 -9.36 -5.14
N ARG A 53 17.31 -8.37 -5.28
CA ARG A 53 17.03 -7.02 -4.81
C ARG A 53 16.03 -6.35 -5.74
N ARG A 54 14.90 -5.91 -5.17
CA ARG A 54 13.87 -5.13 -5.86
C ARG A 54 13.80 -3.74 -5.27
N VAL A 55 13.77 -2.75 -6.14
CA VAL A 55 13.48 -1.36 -5.79
C VAL A 55 11.96 -1.20 -5.75
N GLY A 56 11.46 -0.52 -4.71
CA GLY A 56 10.04 -0.26 -4.55
C GLY A 56 9.77 0.57 -3.32
N THR A 57 8.50 0.67 -2.95
CA THR A 57 8.04 1.36 -1.76
C THR A 57 7.89 0.40 -0.57
N LEU A 58 7.56 0.97 0.59
CA LEU A 58 7.17 0.23 1.80
C LEU A 58 5.65 0.32 1.98
N HIS A 59 5.07 -0.67 2.67
CA HIS A 59 3.63 -0.72 2.94
C HIS A 59 3.16 0.52 3.74
N GLU A 60 3.99 0.98 4.66
CA GLU A 60 3.78 2.15 5.51
C GLU A 60 3.56 3.42 4.69
N HIS A 61 4.32 3.60 3.58
CA HIS A 61 4.17 4.76 2.72
C HIS A 61 2.83 4.73 1.96
N LEU A 62 2.42 3.58 1.44
CA LEU A 62 1.14 3.46 0.75
C LEU A 62 -0.04 3.66 1.71
N LEU A 63 0.02 3.07 2.91
CA LEU A 63 -1.00 3.30 3.94
C LEU A 63 -1.09 4.78 4.33
N ALA A 64 0.04 5.47 4.53
CA ALA A 64 0.07 6.89 4.86
C ALA A 64 -0.56 7.75 3.75
N VAL A 65 -0.25 7.48 2.48
CA VAL A 65 -0.85 8.16 1.32
C VAL A 65 -2.36 7.90 1.26
N MET A 66 -2.80 6.66 1.44
CA MET A 66 -4.23 6.30 1.46
C MET A 66 -4.98 7.00 2.59
N ILE A 67 -4.42 7.05 3.81
CA ILE A 67 -5.00 7.75 4.95
C ILE A 67 -5.14 9.25 4.64
N HIS A 68 -4.10 9.87 4.09
CA HIS A 68 -4.12 11.29 3.74
C HIS A 68 -5.20 11.61 2.70
N ASP A 69 -5.24 10.86 1.60
CA ASP A 69 -6.23 11.03 0.53
C ASP A 69 -7.66 10.79 1.01
N LEU A 70 -7.89 9.73 1.78
CA LEU A 70 -9.22 9.45 2.34
C LEU A 70 -9.68 10.51 3.33
N LYS A 71 -8.78 11.04 4.18
CA LYS A 71 -9.12 12.16 5.08
C LYS A 71 -9.58 13.37 4.28
N PHE A 72 -8.86 13.74 3.23
CA PHE A 72 -9.25 14.84 2.35
C PHE A 72 -10.60 14.57 1.67
N LYS A 73 -10.79 13.41 1.05
CA LYS A 73 -12.07 13.06 0.41
C LYS A 73 -13.23 13.03 1.40
N ASN A 74 -13.00 12.61 2.64
CA ASN A 74 -14.01 12.60 3.69
C ASN A 74 -14.39 14.02 4.16
N THR A 75 -13.55 15.05 3.95
CA THR A 75 -13.99 16.44 4.19
C THR A 75 -14.93 16.95 3.10
N LEU A 76 -14.80 16.41 1.88
CA LEU A 76 -15.64 16.78 0.73
C LEU A 76 -16.97 16.01 0.72
N ALA A 77 -16.94 14.73 1.07
CA ALA A 77 -18.09 13.83 1.09
C ALA A 77 -18.04 12.93 2.34
N PRO A 78 -18.45 13.45 3.51
CA PRO A 78 -18.33 12.74 4.77
C PRO A 78 -19.24 11.52 4.81
N SER A 79 -18.70 10.38 5.25
CA SER A 79 -19.49 9.18 5.55
C SER A 79 -18.96 8.45 6.79
N ARG A 80 -19.83 7.69 7.45
CA ARG A 80 -19.45 6.87 8.59
C ARG A 80 -18.47 5.77 8.16
N GLU A 81 -18.73 5.19 6.99
CA GLU A 81 -17.96 4.10 6.40
C GLU A 81 -16.53 4.55 6.08
N THR A 82 -16.36 5.73 5.50
CA THR A 82 -15.04 6.31 5.23
C THR A 82 -14.30 6.64 6.53
N ALA A 83 -14.96 7.19 7.54
CA ALA A 83 -14.34 7.46 8.85
C ALA A 83 -13.86 6.16 9.54
N LEU A 84 -14.64 5.09 9.46
CA LEU A 84 -14.25 3.77 9.97
C LEU A 84 -13.06 3.20 9.19
N ALA A 85 -13.06 3.32 7.85
CA ALA A 85 -11.95 2.87 7.01
C ALA A 85 -10.64 3.60 7.36
N ILE A 86 -10.69 4.93 7.52
CA ILE A 86 -9.53 5.74 7.95
C ILE A 86 -9.00 5.23 9.29
N THR A 87 -9.88 5.04 10.29
CA THR A 87 -9.50 4.56 11.62
C THR A 87 -8.76 3.22 11.54
N LYS A 88 -9.23 2.30 10.69
CA LYS A 88 -8.61 0.97 10.53
C LYS A 88 -7.29 1.01 9.78
N LEU A 89 -7.14 1.91 8.81
CA LEU A 89 -5.86 2.12 8.15
C LEU A 89 -4.83 2.75 9.11
N GLU A 90 -5.24 3.69 9.96
CA GLU A 90 -4.39 4.26 11.01
C GLU A 90 -3.94 3.22 12.03
N GLU A 91 -4.85 2.34 12.45
CA GLU A 91 -4.52 1.20 13.32
C GLU A 91 -3.52 0.24 12.66
N ALA A 92 -3.71 -0.08 11.38
CA ALA A 92 -2.76 -0.91 10.63
C ALA A 92 -1.37 -0.25 10.54
N LEU A 93 -1.32 1.05 10.24
CA LEU A 93 -0.08 1.82 10.17
C LEU A 93 0.64 1.88 11.53
N HIS A 94 -0.11 2.06 12.62
CA HIS A 94 0.43 2.02 13.98
C HIS A 94 1.16 0.70 14.27
N TRP A 95 0.57 -0.44 13.91
CA TRP A 95 1.20 -1.75 14.13
C TRP A 95 2.49 -1.94 13.31
N LEU A 96 2.55 -1.41 12.09
CA LEU A 96 3.77 -1.45 11.28
C LEU A 96 4.88 -0.59 11.91
N TRP A 97 4.56 0.61 12.38
CA TRP A 97 5.53 1.46 13.09
C TRP A 97 5.99 0.85 14.40
N GLN A 98 5.09 0.26 15.19
CA GLN A 98 5.47 -0.42 16.42
C GLN A 98 6.47 -1.54 16.13
N ARG A 99 6.23 -2.35 15.10
CA ARG A 99 7.19 -3.37 14.65
C ARG A 99 8.53 -2.76 14.27
N GLN A 100 8.57 -1.62 13.60
CA GLN A 100 9.82 -0.94 13.26
C GLN A 100 10.56 -0.48 14.52
N VAL A 101 9.86 0.16 15.46
CA VAL A 101 10.42 0.62 16.75
C VAL A 101 10.99 -0.55 17.55
N ASP A 102 10.25 -1.66 17.67
CA ASP A 102 10.70 -2.86 18.39
C ASP A 102 11.95 -3.50 17.76
N ARG A 103 12.06 -3.42 16.43
CA ARG A 103 13.22 -3.95 15.70
C ARG A 103 14.42 -3.04 15.81
N LEU A 104 14.20 -1.72 15.82
CA LEU A 104 15.24 -0.73 16.09
C LEU A 104 15.79 -0.89 17.52
N ALA A 105 14.92 -1.01 18.52
CA ALA A 105 15.30 -1.21 19.92
C ALA A 105 16.16 -2.47 20.13
N ARG A 106 15.95 -3.50 19.31
CA ARG A 106 16.73 -4.76 19.33
C ARG A 106 17.95 -4.75 18.40
N GLY A 107 18.15 -3.70 17.60
CA GLY A 107 19.26 -3.60 16.65
C GLY A 107 19.18 -4.57 15.46
N VAL A 108 17.98 -5.04 15.10
CA VAL A 108 17.75 -6.05 14.04
C VAL A 108 17.06 -5.48 12.79
N GLU A 109 16.95 -4.15 12.67
CA GLU A 109 16.35 -3.50 11.50
C GLU A 109 17.02 -3.93 10.18
N GLY A 110 16.21 -4.26 9.17
CA GLY A 110 16.69 -4.72 7.88
C GLY A 110 17.28 -6.14 7.84
N THR A 111 17.12 -6.93 8.91
CA THR A 111 17.58 -8.34 8.96
C THR A 111 16.41 -9.31 9.16
N HIS A 112 16.56 -10.60 8.82
CA HIS A 112 15.53 -11.60 9.14
C HIS A 112 15.56 -12.10 10.59
N LYS A 113 16.43 -11.54 11.44
CA LYS A 113 16.50 -11.88 12.86
C LYS A 113 15.20 -11.44 13.56
N LYS A 114 14.68 -12.35 14.39
CA LYS A 114 13.41 -12.17 15.08
C LYS A 114 13.50 -11.11 16.15
#